data_AF-A0A257RKQ1-F1
#
_entry.id   AF-A0A257RKQ1-F1
#
_cell.length_a   1.000
_cell.length_b   1.000
_cell.length_c   1.000
_cell.angle_alpha   90.00
_cell.angle_beta   90.00
_cell.angle_gamma   90.00
#
_symmetry.space_group_name_H-M   'P 1'
#
loop_
_entity.id
_entity.type
_entity.pdbx_description
1 polymer ?
#
loop_
_entity_poly.entity_id
_entity_poly.type
_entity_poly.pdbx_seq_one_letter_code
_entity_poly.pdbx_strand_id
1 'polypeptide(L)'
;MSMYVELLTRALAEWPSEIRDDTLVEYARNCRREMVRTSSRRQKGAYAALAAEIAYDRALVKLCLAHDVVVAPDDFSHPETERRELEERLAERGLDLIGAA
;
A
#
# COMPACT_ATOMS: atom_id res chain seq x y z
N MET A 1 18.25 1.73 -7.86
CA MET A 1 17.06 2.22 -7.13
C MET A 1 16.15 2.88 -8.15
N SER A 2 14.87 2.49 -8.22
CA SER A 2 13.93 3.07 -9.18
C SER A 2 13.29 4.33 -8.60
N MET A 3 12.81 5.24 -9.46
CA MET A 3 12.05 6.43 -9.03
C MET A 3 10.88 6.06 -8.10
N TYR A 4 10.23 4.93 -8.37
CA TYR A 4 9.12 4.44 -7.55
C TYR A 4 9.56 4.15 -6.10
N VAL A 5 10.65 3.40 -5.93
CA VAL A 5 11.21 3.04 -4.63
C VAL A 5 11.66 4.29 -3.87
N GLU A 6 12.25 5.28 -4.55
CA GLU A 6 12.63 6.55 -3.93
C GLU A 6 11.41 7.33 -3.40
N LEU A 7 10.33 7.39 -4.19
CA LEU A 7 9.09 8.05 -3.78
C LEU A 7 8.44 7.32 -2.60
N LEU A 8 8.37 5.99 -2.63
CA LEU A 8 7.80 5.19 -1.55
C LEU A 8 8.62 5.35 -0.25
N THR A 9 9.95 5.30 -0.35
CA THR A 9 10.85 5.48 0.79
C THR A 9 10.66 6.85 1.44
N ARG A 10 10.59 7.93 0.65
CA ARG A 10 10.31 9.27 1.15
C ARG A 10 8.92 9.37 1.80
N ALA A 11 7.91 8.81 1.15
CA ALA A 11 6.54 8.83 1.66
C ALA A 11 6.42 8.10 3.01
N LEU A 12 7.17 7.01 3.20
CA LEU A 12 7.26 6.26 4.46
C LEU A 12 7.99 7.01 5.57
N ALA A 13 9.01 7.80 5.24
CA ALA A 13 9.71 8.65 6.20
C ALA A 13 8.80 9.77 6.74
N GLU A 14 7.86 10.25 5.93
CA GLU A 14 6.85 11.25 6.32
C GLU A 14 5.60 10.64 6.99
N TRP A 15 5.62 9.34 7.33
CA TRP A 15 4.47 8.70 7.95
C TRP A 15 4.26 9.17 9.39
N PRO A 16 3.04 9.62 9.76
CA PRO A 16 2.75 10.04 11.12
C PRO A 16 2.84 8.85 12.09
N SER A 17 3.59 9.00 13.17
CA SER A 17 3.90 7.94 14.14
C SER A 17 2.71 7.42 14.96
N GLU A 18 1.52 8.01 14.83
CA GLU A 18 0.40 7.83 15.78
C GLU A 18 -0.84 7.11 15.21
N ILE A 19 -0.76 6.51 14.02
CA ILE A 19 -1.92 5.75 13.49
C ILE A 19 -2.05 4.42 14.24
N ARG A 20 -3.15 4.26 14.99
CA ARG A 20 -3.50 3.03 15.71
C ARG A 20 -3.82 1.89 14.72
N ASP A 21 -3.52 0.65 15.10
CA ASP A 21 -3.63 -0.54 14.23
C ASP A 21 -5.01 -0.72 13.58
N ASP A 22 -6.10 -0.60 14.32
CA ASP A 22 -7.45 -0.73 13.76
C ASP A 22 -7.75 0.35 12.70
N THR A 23 -7.24 1.56 12.93
CA THR A 23 -7.34 2.68 11.97
C THR A 23 -6.45 2.44 10.76
N LEU A 24 -5.33 1.72 10.91
CA LEU A 24 -4.41 1.40 9.83
C LEU A 24 -5.02 0.42 8.83
N VAL A 25 -5.77 -0.59 9.30
CA VAL A 25 -6.47 -1.54 8.43
C VAL A 25 -7.53 -0.82 7.59
N GLU A 26 -8.36 0.01 8.21
CA GLU A 26 -9.37 0.80 7.49
C GLU A 26 -8.75 1.79 6.50
N TYR A 27 -7.65 2.42 6.90
CA TYR A 27 -6.88 3.31 6.04
C TYR A 27 -6.31 2.57 4.83
N ALA A 28 -5.67 1.40 5.02
CA ALA A 28 -5.14 0.57 3.94
C ALA A 28 -6.25 0.15 2.96
N ARG A 29 -7.42 -0.27 3.46
CA ARG A 29 -8.60 -0.59 2.63
C ARG A 29 -9.09 0.62 1.82
N ASN A 30 -9.12 1.82 2.42
CA ASN A 30 -9.48 3.04 1.72
C ASN A 30 -8.49 3.37 0.60
N CYS A 31 -7.18 3.30 0.87
CA CYS A 31 -6.14 3.52 -0.13
C CYS A 31 -6.23 2.51 -1.28
N ARG A 32 -6.47 1.22 -0.98
CA ARG A 32 -6.64 0.18 -2.00
C ARG A 32 -7.80 0.48 -2.94
N ARG A 33 -8.97 0.83 -2.38
CA ARG A 33 -10.14 1.24 -3.18
C ARG A 33 -9.83 2.45 -4.05
N GLU A 34 -9.11 3.43 -3.53
CA GLU A 34 -8.76 4.63 -4.30
C GLU A 34 -7.78 4.33 -5.45
N MET A 35 -6.81 3.44 -5.22
CA MET A 35 -5.88 2.95 -6.24
C MET A 35 -6.64 2.28 -7.38
N VAL A 36 -7.51 1.32 -7.08
CA VAL A 36 -8.34 0.60 -8.09
C VAL A 36 -9.30 1.55 -8.82
N ARG A 37 -9.91 2.49 -8.10
CA ARG A 37 -10.78 3.52 -8.71
C ARG A 37 -10.00 4.44 -9.63
N THR A 38 -8.73 4.66 -9.37
CA THR A 38 -7.90 5.57 -10.16
C THR A 38 -7.31 4.90 -11.38
N SER A 39 -6.91 3.63 -11.27
CA SER A 39 -6.43 2.85 -12.42
C SER A 39 -7.53 2.61 -13.47
N SER A 40 -8.78 2.46 -13.04
CA SER A 40 -9.93 2.26 -13.94
C SER A 40 -10.42 3.54 -14.64
N ARG A 41 -10.16 4.72 -14.08
CA ARG A 41 -10.62 5.99 -14.65
C ARG A 41 -9.59 6.55 -15.63
N ARG A 42 -9.81 6.30 -16.92
CA ARG A 42 -9.05 6.88 -18.07
C ARG A 42 -8.84 8.41 -18.02
N GLN A 43 -9.61 9.15 -17.22
CA GLN A 43 -9.53 10.61 -17.10
C GLN A 43 -8.64 11.11 -15.94
N LYS A 44 -8.22 10.25 -15.01
CA LYS A 44 -7.29 10.67 -13.95
C LYS A 44 -5.87 10.64 -14.52
N GLY A 45 -5.15 11.76 -14.45
CA GLY A 45 -3.80 11.88 -14.99
C GLY A 45 -2.81 10.94 -14.30
N ALA A 46 -1.70 10.64 -14.97
CA ALA A 46 -0.67 9.70 -14.50
C ALA A 46 -0.16 10.01 -13.07
N TYR A 47 -0.06 11.29 -12.70
CA TYR A 47 0.32 11.71 -11.35
C TYR A 47 -0.68 11.27 -10.27
N ALA A 48 -1.99 11.33 -10.56
CA ALA A 48 -3.01 10.91 -9.60
C ALA A 48 -3.02 9.39 -9.42
N ALA A 49 -2.75 8.63 -10.49
CA ALA A 49 -2.57 7.18 -10.40
C ALA A 49 -1.35 6.82 -9.54
N LEU A 50 -0.20 7.42 -9.83
CA LEU A 50 1.02 7.20 -9.06
C LEU A 50 0.85 7.59 -7.58
N ALA A 51 0.18 8.71 -7.28
CA ALA A 51 -0.08 9.11 -5.91
C ALA A 51 -0.98 8.11 -5.16
N ALA A 52 -1.97 7.54 -5.83
CA ALA A 52 -2.85 6.53 -5.23
C ALA A 52 -2.11 5.20 -4.97
N GLU A 53 -1.23 4.79 -5.89
CA GLU A 53 -0.35 3.62 -5.71
C GLU A 53 0.60 3.81 -4.53
N ILE A 54 1.34 4.92 -4.49
CA ILE A 54 2.27 5.22 -3.40
C ILE A 54 1.53 5.31 -2.05
N ALA A 55 0.34 5.92 -2.01
CA ALA A 55 -0.45 5.99 -0.79
C ALA A 55 -0.86 4.59 -0.30
N TYR A 56 -1.24 3.69 -1.21
CA TYR A 56 -1.58 2.32 -0.86
C TYR A 56 -0.37 1.51 -0.42
N ASP A 57 0.71 1.51 -1.19
CA ASP A 57 1.92 0.74 -0.86
C ASP A 57 2.53 1.20 0.46
N ARG A 58 2.47 2.51 0.74
CA ARG A 58 2.85 3.07 2.04
C ARG A 58 2.02 2.50 3.18
N ALA A 59 0.70 2.45 3.02
CA ALA A 59 -0.21 1.89 4.02
C ALA A 59 0.02 0.38 4.20
N LEU A 60 0.25 -0.34 3.09
CA LEU A 60 0.52 -1.77 3.07
C LEU A 60 1.82 -2.10 3.83
N VAL A 61 2.91 -1.39 3.55
CA VAL A 61 4.19 -1.56 4.26
C VAL A 61 4.00 -1.33 5.76
N LYS A 62 3.30 -0.27 6.17
CA LYS A 62 3.07 0.02 7.59
C LYS A 62 2.23 -1.06 8.26
N LEU A 63 1.20 -1.55 7.58
CA LEU A 63 0.36 -2.63 8.10
C LEU A 63 1.15 -3.93 8.24
N CYS A 64 1.97 -4.29 7.24
CA CYS A 64 2.87 -5.43 7.33
C CYS A 64 3.81 -5.32 8.55
N LEU A 65 4.46 -4.18 8.74
CA LEU A 65 5.35 -3.95 9.89
C LEU A 65 4.61 -4.02 11.23
N ALA A 66 3.36 -3.54 11.31
CA ALA A 66 2.54 -3.62 12.52
C ALA A 66 2.13 -5.07 12.88
N HIS A 67 2.16 -5.99 11.92
CA HIS A 67 1.79 -7.39 12.09
C HIS A 67 2.97 -8.37 11.90
N ASP A 68 4.19 -7.91 12.15
CA ASP A 68 5.43 -8.69 12.09
C ASP A 68 5.67 -9.38 10.73
N VAL A 69 5.17 -8.77 9.65
CA VAL A 69 5.43 -9.18 8.28
C VAL A 69 6.64 -8.39 7.77
N VAL A 70 7.75 -9.09 7.55
CA VAL A 70 8.96 -8.50 6.97
C VAL A 70 8.67 -8.00 5.56
N VAL A 71 8.97 -6.71 5.33
CA VAL A 71 8.87 -6.00 4.06
C VAL A 71 9.84 -4.82 4.05
N ALA A 72 10.46 -4.54 2.91
CA ALA A 72 11.26 -3.35 2.68
C ALA A 72 10.76 -2.58 1.45
N PRO A 73 10.93 -1.25 1.39
CA PRO A 73 10.56 -0.48 0.20
C PRO A 73 11.31 -0.94 -1.07
N ASP A 74 12.51 -1.48 -0.90
CA ASP A 74 13.34 -2.00 -2.01
C ASP A 74 12.73 -3.23 -2.69
N ASP A 75 11.83 -3.95 -2.01
CA ASP A 75 11.13 -5.12 -2.57
C ASP A 75 10.13 -4.71 -3.67
N PHE A 76 9.69 -3.44 -3.69
CA PHE A 76 8.75 -2.88 -4.67
C PHE A 76 9.37 -2.58 -6.04
N SER A 77 10.32 -3.42 -6.48
CA SER A 77 10.84 -3.42 -7.85
C SER A 77 9.75 -3.77 -8.88
N HIS A 78 8.78 -4.60 -8.48
CA HIS A 78 7.59 -4.98 -9.25
C HIS A 78 6.34 -4.79 -8.37
N PRO A 79 5.82 -3.55 -8.24
CA PRO A 79 4.83 -3.21 -7.23
C PRO A 79 3.58 -4.10 -7.24
N GLU A 80 3.07 -4.49 -8.41
CA GLU A 80 1.88 -5.35 -8.50
C GLU A 80 2.09 -6.75 -7.90
N THR A 81 3.27 -7.33 -8.12
CA THR A 81 3.61 -8.67 -7.60
C THR A 81 3.81 -8.60 -6.09
N GLU A 82 4.59 -7.61 -5.64
CA GLU A 82 4.86 -7.39 -4.22
C GLU A 82 3.57 -7.13 -3.44
N ARG A 83 2.68 -6.27 -3.94
CA ARG A 83 1.38 -6.00 -3.32
C ARG A 83 0.57 -7.28 -3.15
N ARG A 84 0.48 -8.12 -4.19
CA ARG A 84 -0.29 -9.37 -4.14
C ARG A 84 0.26 -10.31 -3.07
N GLU A 85 1.57 -10.50 -3.02
CA GLU A 85 2.21 -11.38 -2.03
C GLU A 85 2.01 -10.87 -0.60
N LEU A 86 2.12 -9.57 -0.37
CA LEU A 86 1.86 -8.95 0.93
C LEU A 86 0.38 -9.02 1.32
N GLU A 87 -0.55 -8.79 0.38
CA GLU A 87 -2.00 -8.96 0.58
C GLU A 87 -2.32 -10.41 1.02
N GLU A 88 -1.73 -11.41 0.37
CA GLU A 88 -1.89 -12.82 0.72
C GLU A 88 -1.36 -13.12 2.13
N ARG A 89 -0.13 -12.68 2.45
CA ARG A 89 0.48 -12.86 3.79
C ARG A 89 -0.32 -12.19 4.92
N LEU A 90 -0.98 -11.07 4.63
CA LEU A 90 -1.87 -10.39 5.57
C LEU A 90 -3.21 -11.11 5.71
N ALA A 91 -3.78 -11.63 4.61
CA ALA A 91 -5.00 -12.41 4.63
C ALA A 91 -4.84 -13.71 5.45
N GLU A 92 -3.68 -14.39 5.36
CA GLU A 92 -3.33 -15.54 6.21
C GLU A 92 -3.34 -15.21 7.71
N ARG A 93 -3.15 -13.93 8.08
CA ARG A 93 -3.20 -13.40 9.44
C ARG A 93 -4.59 -12.86 9.83
N GLY A 94 -5.60 -13.02 8.97
CA GLY A 94 -6.98 -12.55 9.19
C GLY A 94 -7.23 -11.11 8.76
N LEU A 95 -6.30 -10.47 8.05
CA LEU A 95 -6.40 -9.08 7.61
C LEU A 95 -6.73 -9.00 6.12
N ASP A 96 -7.99 -9.21 5.79
CA ASP A 96 -8.46 -9.09 4.40
C ASP A 96 -8.57 -7.60 3.98
N LEU A 97 -7.73 -7.21 3.01
CA LEU A 97 -7.73 -5.87 2.40
C LEU A 97 -8.54 -5.80 1.11
N ILE A 98 -8.84 -6.95 0.51
CA ILE A 98 -9.53 -7.06 -0.79
C ILE A 98 -11.04 -6.97 -0.56
N GLY A 99 -11.51 -7.46 0.59
CA GLY A 99 -12.92 -7.65 0.88
C GLY A 99 -13.47 -8.80 0.04
N ALA A 100 -14.35 -9.61 0.63
CA ALA A 100 -15.18 -10.52 -0.15
C ALA A 100 -15.92 -9.71 -1.23
N ALA A 101 -15.68 -10.07 -2.49
CA ALA A 101 -16.34 -9.49 -3.66
C ALA A 101 -17.87 -9.56 -3.56
#